data_AF-A0A932G704-F1
#
_entry.id   AF-A0A932G704-F1
#
_cell.length_a   1.000
_cell.length_b   1.000
_cell.length_c   1.000
_cell.angle_alpha   90.00
_cell.angle_beta   90.00
_cell.angle_gamma   90.00
#
_symmetry.space_group_name_H-M   'P 1'
#
loop_
_entity.id
_entity.type
_entity.pdbx_description
1 polymer ?
#
loop_
_entity_poly.entity_id
_entity_poly.type
_entity_poly.pdbx_seq_one_letter_code
_entity_poly.pdbx_strand_id
1 'polypeptide(L)' 'MNLRFHNTQHLLIRQTEREFSLENVKMTVNYPQHRIKIGTTGQHGGIRWKFKKTVEGRTLVIVAEIKKNDCWLATAYYED' A
#
# COMPACT_ATOMS: atom_id res chain seq x y z
N MET A 1 -7.65 -10.32 1.22
CA MET A 1 -8.33 -10.01 -0.06
C MET A 1 -7.51 -10.65 -1.18
N ASN A 2 -8.10 -11.03 -2.32
CA ASN A 2 -7.31 -11.55 -3.45
C ASN A 2 -7.15 -10.41 -4.47
N LEU A 3 -6.19 -9.53 -4.22
CA LEU A 3 -6.01 -8.29 -4.99
C LEU A 3 -4.98 -8.45 -6.12
N ARG A 4 -5.28 -7.88 -7.28
CA ARG A 4 -4.33 -7.69 -8.38
C ARG A 4 -3.55 -6.40 -8.15
N PHE A 5 -2.25 -6.53 -7.88
CA PHE A 5 -1.37 -5.40 -7.60
C PHE A 5 -0.83 -4.79 -8.89
N HIS A 6 -1.07 -3.51 -9.07
CA HIS A 6 -0.50 -2.70 -10.14
C HIS A 6 0.59 -1.82 -9.54
N ASN A 7 1.84 -2.15 -9.86
CA ASN A 7 2.99 -1.35 -9.45
C ASN A 7 3.16 -0.20 -10.45
N THR A 8 3.17 1.03 -9.96
CA THR A 8 3.53 2.18 -10.78
C THR A 8 5.05 2.29 -10.89
N GLN A 9 5.57 2.88 -11.97
CA GLN A 9 7.01 3.16 -12.10
C GLN A 9 7.53 4.01 -10.94
N HIS A 10 6.72 4.93 -10.43
CA HIS A 10 7.01 5.72 -9.23
C HIS A 10 7.20 4.85 -7.98
N LEU A 11 6.39 3.79 -7.81
CA LEU A 11 6.54 2.87 -6.69
C LEU A 11 7.88 2.12 -6.74
N LEU A 12 8.32 1.68 -7.93
CA LEU A 12 9.57 0.95 -8.08
C LEU A 12 10.78 1.82 -7.71
N ILE A 13 10.77 3.10 -8.10
CA ILE A 13 11.80 4.06 -7.69
C ILE A 13 11.82 4.22 -6.16
N ARG A 14 10.64 4.41 -5.55
CA ARG A 14 10.52 4.55 -4.09
C ARG A 14 10.89 3.29 -3.32
N GLN A 15 10.72 2.12 -3.93
CA GLN A 15 11.12 0.85 -3.34
C GLN A 15 12.63 0.80 -3.12
N THR A 16 13.40 1.22 -4.13
CA THR A 16 14.86 1.31 -4.02
C THR A 16 15.28 2.37 -3.00
N GLU A 17 14.63 3.53 -2.98
CA GLU A 17 14.97 4.62 -2.05
C GLU A 17 14.65 4.33 -0.58
N ARG A 18 13.65 3.48 -0.31
CA ARG A 18 13.08 3.28 1.04
C ARG A 18 13.18 1.85 1.55
N GLU A 19 13.88 1.00 0.80
CA GLU A 19 14.25 -0.37 1.18
C GLU A 19 13.09 -1.19 1.77
N PHE A 20 11.91 -1.11 1.16
CA PHE A 20 10.76 -1.94 1.57
C PHE A 20 10.60 -3.16 0.66
N SER A 21 10.21 -4.30 1.26
CA SER A 21 9.88 -5.51 0.51
C SER A 21 8.47 -5.43 -0.08
N LEU A 22 8.32 -5.77 -1.37
CA LEU A 22 7.00 -5.89 -2.01
C LEU A 22 6.14 -6.98 -1.37
N GLU A 23 6.75 -8.00 -0.76
CA GLU A 23 6.03 -9.02 -0.02
C GLU A 23 5.41 -8.44 1.24
N ASN A 24 6.18 -7.68 2.02
CA ASN A 24 5.68 -6.97 3.21
C ASN A 24 4.59 -5.96 2.83
N VAL A 25 4.72 -5.31 1.66
CA VAL A 25 3.67 -4.44 1.12
C VAL A 25 2.38 -5.20 0.84
N LYS A 26 2.45 -6.29 0.08
CA LYS A 26 1.27 -7.13 -0.24
C LYS A 26 0.66 -7.71 1.02
N MET A 27 1.47 -8.16 1.98
CA MET A 27 1.02 -8.69 3.25
C MET A 27 0.27 -7.63 4.07
N THR A 28 0.80 -6.41 4.13
CA THR A 28 0.19 -5.31 4.88
C THR A 28 -1.11 -4.83 4.25
N VAL A 29 -1.23 -4.81 2.91
CA VAL A 29 -2.48 -4.48 2.23
C VAL A 29 -3.54 -5.59 2.44
N ASN A 30 -3.14 -6.86 2.38
CA ASN A 30 -4.07 -7.98 2.51
C ASN A 30 -4.51 -8.27 3.94
N TYR A 31 -3.61 -8.05 4.90
CA TYR A 31 -3.79 -8.36 6.32
C TYR A 31 -3.29 -7.19 7.20
N PRO A 32 -3.90 -5.99 7.07
CA PRO A 32 -3.51 -4.82 7.85
C PRO A 32 -3.89 -4.97 9.31
N GLN A 33 -3.10 -4.39 10.22
CA GLN A 33 -3.54 -4.17 11.60
C GLN A 33 -4.51 -2.99 11.68
N HIS A 34 -4.22 -1.94 10.91
CA HIS A 34 -5.10 -0.78 10.79
C HIS A 34 -5.32 -0.42 9.33
N ARG A 35 -6.57 -0.08 8.97
CA ARG A 35 -6.90 0.48 7.67
C ARG A 35 -7.83 1.69 7.84
N ILE A 36 -7.54 2.76 7.11
CA ILE A 36 -8.33 3.99 7.14
C ILE A 36 -8.58 4.45 5.71
N LYS A 37 -9.83 4.83 5.41
CA LYS A 37 -10.18 5.49 4.16
C LYS A 37 -9.70 6.94 4.23
N ILE A 38 -8.85 7.35 3.29
CA ILE A 38 -8.22 8.69 3.30
C ILE A 38 -8.73 9.60 2.17
N GLY A 39 -9.72 9.15 1.40
CA GLY A 39 -10.29 9.94 0.31
C GLY A 39 -11.42 9.23 -0.41
N THR A 40 -12.13 9.96 -1.27
CA THR A 40 -13.34 9.49 -1.95
C THR A 40 -13.07 8.84 -3.29
N THR A 41 -12.15 9.39 -4.11
CA THR A 41 -11.87 8.88 -5.46
C THR A 41 -10.39 9.04 -5.81
N GLY A 42 -9.71 7.93 -6.10
CA GLY A 42 -8.38 7.95 -6.69
C GLY A 42 -8.41 8.12 -8.21
N GLN A 43 -7.25 8.08 -8.86
CA GLN A 43 -7.14 8.36 -10.30
C GLN A 43 -7.77 7.27 -11.18
N HIS A 44 -7.99 6.08 -10.64
CA HIS A 44 -8.53 4.92 -11.34
C HIS A 44 -10.03 4.71 -11.04
N GLY A 45 -10.65 5.64 -10.29
CA GLY A 45 -12.04 5.53 -9.86
C GLY A 45 -12.24 4.52 -8.71
N GLY A 46 -11.18 4.19 -7.99
CA GLY A 46 -11.20 3.43 -6.74
C GLY A 46 -11.19 4.33 -5.51
N ILE A 47 -11.21 3.71 -4.33
CA ILE A 47 -11.13 4.41 -3.04
C ILE A 47 -9.68 4.38 -2.55
N ARG A 48 -9.17 5.51 -2.05
CA ARG A 48 -7.83 5.57 -1.43
C ARG A 48 -7.88 5.12 0.03
N TRP A 49 -7.00 4.21 0.37
CA TRP A 49 -6.84 3.63 1.69
C TRP A 49 -5.40 3.79 2.18
N LYS A 50 -5.28 4.02 3.49
CA LYS A 50 -4.02 3.92 4.23
C LYS A 50 -4.06 2.63 5.06
N PHE A 51 -3.07 1.78 4.86
CA PHE A 51 -2.85 0.54 5.59
C PHE A 51 -1.63 0.70 6.49
N LYS A 52 -1.71 0.16 7.72
CA LYS A 52 -0.57 0.09 8.63
C LYS A 52 -0.42 -1.32 9.18
N LYS A 53 0.82 -1.77 9.30
CA LYS A 53 1.18 -3.02 9.97
C LYS A 53 2.62 -2.95 10.49
N THR A 54 2.85 -3.42 11.70
CA THR A 54 4.20 -3.62 12.22
C THR A 54 4.85 -4.84 11.54
N VAL A 55 6.01 -4.62 10.95
CA VAL A 55 6.84 -5.63 10.29
C VAL A 55 8.27 -5.43 10.79
N GLU A 56 8.90 -6.48 11.32
CA GLU A 56 10.29 -6.43 11.83
C GLU A 56 10.52 -5.31 12.86
N GLY A 57 9.52 -5.05 13.71
CA GLY A 57 9.59 -4.02 14.76
C GLY A 57 9.37 -2.59 14.27
N ARG A 58 9.13 -2.35 12.97
CA ARG A 58 8.82 -1.02 12.41
C ARG A 58 7.41 -0.99 11.83
N THR A 59 6.76 0.17 11.86
CA THR A 59 5.40 0.30 11.30
C THR A 59 5.47 0.58 9.81
N LEU A 60 5.17 -0.41 8.97
CA LEU A 60 5.03 -0.23 7.53
C LEU A 60 3.67 0.41 7.22
N VAL A 61 3.72 1.54 6.53
CA VAL A 61 2.57 2.32 6.11
C VAL A 61 2.48 2.29 4.59
N ILE A 62 1.28 2.02 4.08
CA ILE A 62 1.01 1.90 2.65
C ILE A 62 -0.21 2.72 2.29
N VAL A 63 -0.08 3.50 1.22
CA VAL A 63 -1.21 4.16 0.59
C VAL A 63 -1.48 3.49 -0.74
N ALA A 64 -2.71 3.00 -0.92
CA ALA A 64 -3.13 2.37 -2.15
C ALA A 64 -4.56 2.78 -2.52
N GLU A 65 -4.83 2.79 -3.82
CA GLU A 65 -6.16 2.89 -4.36
C GLU A 65 -6.71 1.48 -4.61
N ILE A 66 -7.90 1.18 -4.11
CA ILE A 66 -8.58 -0.11 -4.28
C ILE A 66 -9.87 0.09 -5.08
N LYS A 67 -10.03 -0.66 -6.17
CA LYS A 67 -11.28 -0.73 -6.95
C LYS A 67 -11.58 -2.18 -7.26
N LYS A 68 -12.71 -2.69 -6.75
CA LYS A 68 -13.06 -4.12 -6.86
C LYS A 68 -11.90 -4.98 -6.35
N ASN A 69 -11.23 -5.72 -7.24
CA ASN A 69 -10.09 -6.57 -6.92
C ASN A 69 -8.75 -5.98 -7.35
N ASP A 70 -8.72 -4.77 -7.90
CA ASP A 70 -7.48 -4.11 -8.31
C ASP A 70 -6.95 -3.20 -7.20
N CYS A 71 -5.63 -3.24 -7.01
CA CYS A 71 -4.89 -2.44 -6.03
C CYS A 71 -3.76 -1.69 -6.74
N TRP A 72 -3.89 -0.36 -6.82
CA TRP A 72 -2.82 0.52 -7.32
C TRP A 72 -2.06 1.08 -6.13
N LEU A 73 -0.80 0.68 -6.00
CA LEU A 73 0.07 1.14 -4.93
C LEU A 73 0.56 2.56 -5.26
N ALA A 74 0.27 3.51 -4.38
CA ALA A 74 0.69 4.90 -4.54
C ALA A 74 2.04 5.14 -3.85
N THR A 75 2.18 4.71 -2.60
CA THR A 75 3.43 4.81 -1.85
C THR A 75 3.48 3.82 -0.69
N ALA A 76 4.69 3.45 -0.27
CA ALA A 76 4.97 2.73 0.96
C ALA A 76 6.16 3.37 1.68
N TYR A 77 6.17 3.31 3.00
CA TYR A 77 7.25 3.82 3.86
C TYR A 77 7.14 3.25 5.27
N TYR A 78 8.25 3.18 6.00
CA TYR A 78 8.23 2.92 7.44
C TYR A 78 7.97 4.21 8.21
N GLU A 79 7.08 4.17 9.20
CA GLU A 79 6.85 5.24 10.18
C GLU A 79 7.85 5.00 11.34
N ASP A 80 8.66 6.02 11.65
CA ASP A 80 9.53 6.07 12.83
C ASP A 80 8.73 6.15 14.14
#